data_AF-A0A1A8LF69-F1
#
_entry.id   AF-A0A1A8LF69-F1
#
_cell.length_a   1.000
_cell.length_b   1.000
_cell.length_c   1.000
_cell.angle_alpha   90.00
_cell.angle_beta   90.00
_cell.angle_gamma   90.00
#
_symmetry.space_group_name_H-M   'P 1'
#
loop_
_entity.id
_entity.type
_entity.pdbx_description
1 polymer ?
#
loop_
_entity_poly.entity_id
_entity_poly.type
_entity_poly.pdbx_seq_one_letter_code
_entity_poly.pdbx_strand_id
1 'polypeptide(L)'
;RHSLFENHRRLLSEVLLTGTVGDEEILETMRRCWEENQYVMCPHTAVAVWHQYHHPHTAGINRCYVATASPAKFQEAVEKAGLPFDPPEAVLALESLPTRYQNLERSQNWCEDWEDRLRAWIQFVSCVRMKRGACYSES
;
A
#
# COMPACT_ATOMS: atom_id res chain seq x y z
N ARG A 1 -5.33 -25.87 -0.65
CA ARG A 1 -6.04 -24.80 0.07
C ARG A 1 -6.14 -25.21 1.53
N HIS A 2 -5.46 -24.53 2.44
CA HIS A 2 -5.63 -24.77 3.87
C HIS A 2 -6.95 -24.13 4.30
N SER A 3 -7.92 -24.94 4.74
CA SER A 3 -9.14 -24.43 5.37
C SER A 3 -8.97 -24.47 6.88
N LEU A 4 -9.38 -23.41 7.57
CA LEU A 4 -9.50 -23.42 9.01
C LEU A 4 -10.52 -24.49 9.44
N PHE A 5 -10.25 -25.17 10.55
CA PHE A 5 -11.23 -26.06 11.17
C PHE A 5 -12.48 -25.27 11.58
N GLU A 6 -13.63 -25.95 11.56
CA GLU A 6 -14.94 -25.31 11.75
C GLU A 6 -15.05 -24.56 13.08
N ASN A 7 -14.48 -25.11 14.15
CA ASN A 7 -14.45 -24.46 15.46
C ASN A 7 -13.73 -23.09 15.42
N HIS A 8 -12.62 -22.99 14.69
CA HIS A 8 -11.87 -21.73 14.56
C HIS A 8 -12.63 -20.72 13.71
N ARG A 9 -13.33 -21.16 12.66
CA ARG A 9 -14.18 -20.28 11.86
C ARG A 9 -15.31 -19.68 12.69
N ARG A 10 -15.98 -20.50 13.49
CA ARG A 10 -17.04 -20.05 14.40
C ARG A 10 -16.50 -19.00 15.38
N LEU A 11 -15.40 -19.31 16.07
CA LEU A 11 -14.79 -18.39 17.03
C LEU A 11 -14.37 -17.06 16.38
N LEU A 12 -13.83 -17.09 15.16
CA LEU A 12 -13.49 -15.86 14.44
C LEU A 12 -14.72 -15.03 14.05
N SER A 13 -15.82 -15.68 13.63
CA SER A 13 -17.05 -14.98 13.26
C SER A 13 -17.75 -14.28 14.44
N GLU A 14 -17.43 -14.67 15.68
CA GLU A 14 -17.94 -14.01 16.89
C GLU A 14 -17.23 -12.67 17.17
N VAL A 15 -16.03 -12.45 16.62
CA VAL A 15 -15.19 -11.27 16.92
C VAL A 15 -14.77 -10.47 15.68
N LEU A 16 -14.92 -11.03 14.48
CA LEU A 16 -14.57 -10.39 13.22
C LEU A 16 -15.78 -10.27 12.30
N LEU A 17 -15.96 -9.07 11.76
CA LEU A 17 -16.81 -8.82 10.62
C LEU A 17 -15.93 -8.53 9.40
N THR A 18 -16.34 -9.01 8.24
CA THR A 18 -15.65 -8.77 6.97
C THR A 18 -16.62 -8.16 5.97
N GLY A 19 -16.08 -7.41 5.02
CA GLY A 19 -16.85 -6.78 3.96
C GLY A 19 -15.98 -6.58 2.72
N THR A 20 -16.63 -6.25 1.62
CA THR A 20 -16.01 -5.92 0.33
C THR A 20 -16.61 -4.62 -0.16
N VAL A 21 -15.77 -3.79 -0.77
CA VAL A 21 -16.16 -2.48 -1.32
C VAL A 21 -15.64 -2.43 -2.75
N GLY A 22 -16.48 -2.06 -3.70
CA GLY A 22 -16.12 -1.91 -5.11
C GLY A 22 -15.36 -0.61 -5.39
N ASP A 23 -14.73 -0.53 -6.56
CA ASP A 23 -13.91 0.64 -6.94
C ASP A 23 -14.73 1.93 -7.00
N GLU A 24 -15.95 1.90 -7.53
CA GLU A 24 -16.84 3.06 -7.57
C GLU A 24 -17.23 3.53 -6.17
N GLU A 25 -17.51 2.60 -5.26
CA GLU A 25 -17.84 2.89 -3.86
C GLU A 25 -16.64 3.46 -3.09
N ILE A 26 -15.42 3.03 -3.43
CA ILE A 26 -14.17 3.60 -2.91
C ILE A 26 -14.04 5.06 -3.35
N LEU A 27 -14.22 5.36 -4.64
CA LEU A 27 -14.14 6.72 -5.17
C LEU A 27 -15.23 7.64 -4.58
N GLU A 28 -16.45 7.12 -4.41
CA GLU A 28 -17.54 7.83 -3.74
C GLU A 28 -17.19 8.15 -2.28
N THR A 29 -16.65 7.17 -1.56
CA THR A 29 -16.22 7.35 -0.16
C THR A 29 -15.13 8.41 -0.04
N MET A 30 -14.16 8.39 -0.97
CA MET A 30 -13.10 9.39 -1.04
C MET A 30 -13.67 10.80 -1.24
N ARG A 31 -14.61 10.96 -2.19
CA ARG A 31 -15.26 12.25 -2.48
C ARG A 31 -16.09 12.74 -1.30
N ARG A 32 -16.93 11.88 -0.74
CA ARG A 32 -17.78 12.20 0.40
C ARG A 32 -16.97 12.63 1.62
N CYS A 33 -15.84 11.97 1.89
CA CYS A 33 -15.00 12.37 3.01
C CYS A 33 -14.37 13.75 2.83
N TRP A 34 -13.95 14.06 1.61
CA TRP A 34 -13.49 15.41 1.28
C TRP A 34 -14.62 16.44 1.46
N GLU A 35 -15.79 16.21 0.89
CA GLU A 35 -16.94 17.13 0.98
C GLU A 35 -17.36 17.40 2.43
N GLU A 36 -17.47 16.35 3.25
CA GLU A 36 -17.96 16.47 4.62
C GLU A 36 -16.88 16.89 5.63
N ASN A 37 -15.60 16.57 5.40
CA ASN A 37 -14.56 16.68 6.43
C ASN A 37 -13.29 17.42 5.96
N GLN A 38 -13.20 17.77 4.67
CA GLN A 38 -12.00 18.35 4.05
C GLN A 38 -10.75 17.48 4.29
N TYR A 39 -10.95 16.16 4.31
CA TYR A 39 -9.89 15.18 4.53
C TYR A 39 -9.68 14.31 3.29
N VAL A 40 -8.51 14.45 2.66
CA VAL A 40 -8.12 13.63 1.49
C VAL A 40 -7.50 12.33 1.98
N MET A 41 -7.95 11.20 1.42
CA MET A 41 -7.45 9.87 1.79
C MET A 41 -7.09 9.01 0.57
N CYS A 42 -6.28 7.98 0.78
CA CYS A 42 -5.99 6.98 -0.25
C CYS A 42 -7.14 5.97 -0.39
N PRO A 43 -7.23 5.25 -1.52
CA PRO A 43 -8.29 4.25 -1.75
C PRO A 43 -8.36 3.17 -0.66
N HIS A 44 -7.22 2.74 -0.11
CA HIS A 44 -7.18 1.73 0.97
C HIS A 44 -7.84 2.22 2.27
N THR A 45 -7.67 3.50 2.60
CA THR A 45 -8.31 4.10 3.77
C THR A 45 -9.81 4.25 3.52
N ALA A 46 -10.19 4.61 2.29
CA ALA A 46 -11.58 4.71 1.88
C ALA A 46 -12.33 3.37 1.99
N VAL A 47 -11.71 2.23 1.69
CA VAL A 47 -12.32 0.91 1.96
C VAL A 47 -12.77 0.78 3.42
N ALA A 48 -11.93 1.21 4.38
CA ALA A 48 -12.28 1.15 5.79
C ALA A 48 -13.33 2.21 6.17
N VAL A 49 -13.18 3.44 5.68
CA VAL A 49 -14.08 4.57 5.96
C VAL A 49 -15.46 4.38 5.32
N TRP A 50 -15.58 3.58 4.25
CA TRP A 50 -16.88 3.23 3.66
C TRP A 50 -17.85 2.68 4.73
N HIS A 51 -17.33 1.90 5.69
CA HIS A 51 -18.09 1.42 6.84
C HIS A 51 -18.70 2.56 7.67
N GLN A 52 -18.01 3.70 7.81
CA GLN A 52 -18.51 4.86 8.56
C GLN A 52 -19.78 5.41 7.94
N TYR A 53 -19.85 5.45 6.60
CA TYR A 53 -20.97 6.01 5.86
C TYR A 53 -22.14 5.04 5.67
N HIS A 54 -21.89 3.74 5.77
CA HIS A 54 -22.89 2.71 5.49
C HIS A 54 -23.40 1.99 6.75
N HIS A 55 -22.76 2.20 7.90
CA HIS A 55 -23.17 1.56 9.16
C HIS A 55 -23.41 2.61 10.25
N PRO A 56 -24.58 2.60 10.89
CA PRO A 56 -24.92 3.58 11.92
C PRO A 56 -23.96 3.49 13.11
N HIS A 57 -23.56 4.64 13.64
CA HIS A 57 -22.69 4.70 14.80
C HIS A 57 -23.41 4.18 16.05
N THR A 58 -22.74 3.35 16.83
CA THR A 58 -23.26 2.88 18.13
C THR A 58 -22.85 3.87 19.21
N ALA A 59 -23.84 4.49 19.85
CA ALA A 59 -23.59 5.46 20.92
C ALA A 59 -22.69 4.87 22.02
N GLY A 60 -21.64 5.59 22.39
CA GLY A 60 -20.69 5.17 23.43
C GLY A 60 -19.53 4.29 22.93
N ILE A 61 -19.46 3.94 21.64
CA ILE A 61 -18.36 3.16 21.06
C ILE A 61 -17.59 4.00 20.05
N ASN A 62 -16.33 4.32 20.35
CA ASN A 62 -15.46 5.03 19.40
C ASN A 62 -15.07 4.09 18.25
N ARG A 63 -15.21 4.59 17.01
CA ARG A 63 -14.67 3.93 15.82
C ARG A 63 -13.29 4.49 15.51
N CYS A 64 -12.37 3.59 15.21
CA CYS A 64 -11.02 3.94 14.77
C CYS A 64 -10.74 3.23 13.44
N TYR A 65 -10.29 4.00 12.45
CA TYR A 65 -9.90 3.49 11.14
C TYR A 65 -8.40 3.70 10.96
N VAL A 66 -7.72 2.68 10.43
CA VAL A 66 -6.29 2.77 10.15
C VAL A 66 -6.09 3.34 8.76
N ALA A 67 -5.58 4.56 8.68
CA ALA A 67 -5.16 5.15 7.42
C ALA A 67 -3.82 4.52 6.98
N THR A 68 -3.89 3.49 6.13
CA THR A 68 -2.75 2.61 5.83
C THR A 68 -1.70 3.23 4.90
N ALA A 69 -2.08 4.26 4.14
CA ALA A 69 -1.18 4.93 3.20
C ALA A 69 -1.56 6.40 2.97
N SER A 70 -0.58 7.20 2.58
CA SER A 70 -0.80 8.57 2.09
C SER A 70 -1.46 8.56 0.71
N PRO A 71 -2.38 9.50 0.41
CA PRO A 71 -2.94 9.69 -0.93
C PRO A 71 -1.86 9.94 -2.01
N ALA A 72 -0.71 10.52 -1.66
CA ALA A 72 0.41 10.77 -2.58
C ALA A 72 0.96 9.50 -3.26
N LYS A 73 0.68 8.31 -2.72
CA LYS A 73 1.07 7.03 -3.34
C LYS A 73 0.10 6.58 -4.44
N PHE A 74 -1.06 7.21 -4.57
CA PHE A 74 -2.17 6.76 -5.41
C PHE A 74 -2.83 7.93 -6.16
N GLN A 75 -2.00 8.75 -6.83
CA GLN A 75 -2.46 9.96 -7.51
C GLN A 75 -3.57 9.68 -8.54
N GLU A 76 -3.49 8.58 -9.29
CA GLU A 76 -4.54 8.19 -10.23
C GLU A 76 -5.93 8.05 -9.57
N ALA A 77 -6.00 7.48 -8.36
CA ALA A 77 -7.25 7.33 -7.63
C ALA A 77 -7.77 8.67 -7.09
N VAL A 78 -6.85 9.54 -6.65
CA VAL A 78 -7.15 10.90 -6.21
C VAL A 78 -7.75 11.73 -7.36
N GLU A 79 -7.14 11.65 -8.54
CA GLU A 79 -7.60 12.31 -9.76
C GLU A 79 -8.97 11.78 -10.22
N LYS A 80 -9.15 10.45 -10.25
CA LYS A 80 -10.45 9.82 -10.59
C LYS A 80 -11.57 10.21 -9.62
N ALA A 81 -11.25 10.39 -8.34
CA ALA A 81 -12.21 10.86 -7.34
C ALA A 81 -12.52 12.36 -7.47
N GLY A 82 -11.72 13.12 -8.24
CA GLY A 82 -11.87 14.57 -8.43
C GLY A 82 -11.40 15.38 -7.23
N LEU A 83 -10.43 14.88 -6.46
CA LEU A 83 -9.98 15.51 -5.23
C LEU A 83 -8.89 16.56 -5.48
N PRO A 84 -8.93 17.71 -4.77
CA PRO A 84 -7.90 18.74 -4.89
C PRO A 84 -6.70 18.38 -4.01
N PHE A 85 -5.82 17.50 -4.50
CA PHE A 85 -4.64 17.07 -3.77
C PHE A 85 -3.40 17.00 -4.66
N ASP A 86 -2.42 17.81 -4.26
CA ASP A 86 -1.07 17.77 -4.79
C ASP A 86 -0.15 17.03 -3.81
N PRO A 87 0.64 16.04 -4.29
CA PRO A 87 1.66 15.42 -3.46
C PRO A 87 2.65 16.45 -2.88
N PRO A 88 3.22 16.19 -1.69
CA PRO A 88 4.24 17.07 -1.13
C PRO A 88 5.43 17.24 -2.08
N GLU A 89 6.02 18.45 -2.13
CA GLU A 89 7.18 18.77 -2.99
C GLU A 89 8.33 17.76 -2.82
N ALA A 90 8.59 17.31 -1.60
CA ALA A 90 9.61 16.31 -1.32
C ALA A 90 9.34 14.94 -1.98
N VAL A 91 8.06 14.59 -2.22
CA VAL A 91 7.67 13.38 -2.96
C VAL A 91 7.83 13.60 -4.46
N LEU A 92 7.38 14.75 -4.97
CA LEU A 92 7.53 15.12 -6.39
C LEU A 92 9.00 15.17 -6.82
N ALA A 93 9.89 15.68 -5.95
CA ALA A 93 11.33 15.74 -6.21
C ALA A 93 11.95 14.36 -6.49
N LEU A 94 11.38 13.27 -5.96
CA LEU A 94 11.88 11.92 -6.15
C LEU A 94 11.84 11.46 -7.61
N GLU A 95 10.91 11.98 -8.42
CA GLU A 95 10.77 11.60 -9.84
C GLU A 95 11.99 12.00 -10.68
N SER A 96 12.68 13.07 -10.27
CA SER A 96 13.89 13.56 -10.96
C SER A 96 15.18 12.85 -10.53
N LEU A 97 15.13 12.04 -9.48
CA LEU A 97 16.32 11.38 -8.95
C LEU A 97 16.71 10.17 -9.81
N PRO A 98 18.01 9.91 -9.98
CA PRO A 98 18.47 8.74 -10.71
C PRO A 98 18.01 7.46 -10.01
N THR A 99 17.33 6.58 -10.76
CA THR A 99 16.93 5.26 -10.28
C THR A 99 18.06 4.25 -10.51
N ARG A 100 18.23 3.33 -9.56
CA ARG A 100 19.24 2.27 -9.63
C ARG A 100 18.57 0.93 -9.43
N TYR A 101 18.53 0.12 -10.47
CA TYR A 101 17.92 -1.20 -10.48
C TYR A 101 18.62 -2.09 -11.49
N GLN A 102 18.44 -3.40 -11.36
CA GLN A 102 18.88 -4.39 -12.34
C GLN A 102 17.65 -5.12 -12.87
N ASN A 103 17.47 -5.12 -14.18
CA ASN A 103 16.45 -5.95 -14.81
C ASN A 103 16.87 -7.42 -14.72
N LEU A 104 15.95 -8.28 -14.29
CA LEU A 104 16.13 -9.72 -14.29
C LEU A 104 15.18 -10.33 -15.31
N GLU A 105 15.73 -11.00 -16.32
CA GLU A 105 14.94 -11.74 -17.29
C GLU A 105 14.59 -13.13 -16.77
N ARG A 106 13.35 -13.55 -17.02
CA ARG A 106 12.85 -14.85 -16.57
C ARG A 106 13.45 -15.98 -17.41
N SER A 107 14.31 -16.78 -16.80
CA SER A 107 14.93 -17.95 -17.43
C SER A 107 14.12 -19.24 -17.26
N GLN A 108 14.59 -20.33 -17.87
CA GLN A 108 14.00 -21.67 -17.70
C GLN A 108 14.11 -22.18 -16.25
N ASN A 109 15.25 -21.91 -15.58
CA ASN A 109 15.51 -22.28 -14.18
C ASN A 109 15.29 -21.09 -13.24
N TRP A 110 14.27 -20.28 -13.52
CA TRP A 110 14.05 -18.98 -12.87
C TRP A 110 14.23 -19.04 -11.35
N CYS A 111 13.59 -20.01 -10.67
CA CYS A 111 13.60 -20.13 -9.22
C CYS A 111 15.02 -20.12 -8.61
N GLU A 112 15.99 -20.76 -9.26
CA GLU A 112 17.38 -20.78 -8.81
C GLU A 112 18.12 -19.55 -9.31
N ASP A 113 17.96 -19.21 -10.60
CA ASP A 113 18.72 -18.15 -11.25
C ASP A 113 18.51 -16.76 -10.63
N TRP A 114 17.26 -16.41 -10.25
CA TRP A 114 16.99 -15.11 -9.61
C TRP A 114 17.53 -15.06 -8.19
N GLU A 115 17.43 -16.18 -7.47
CA GLU A 115 17.87 -16.28 -6.08
C GLU A 115 19.40 -16.20 -6.00
N ASP A 116 20.11 -16.92 -6.87
CA ASP A 116 21.57 -16.88 -6.95
C ASP A 116 22.07 -15.47 -7.30
N ARG A 117 21.43 -14.79 -8.25
CA ARG A 117 21.74 -13.40 -8.59
C ARG A 117 21.52 -12.46 -7.41
N LEU A 118 20.38 -12.60 -6.72
CA LEU A 118 20.09 -11.79 -5.53
C LEU A 118 21.11 -12.03 -4.42
N ARG A 119 21.45 -13.29 -4.14
CA ARG A 119 22.44 -13.67 -3.12
C ARG A 119 23.82 -13.13 -3.46
N ALA A 120 24.27 -13.29 -4.70
CA ALA A 120 25.54 -12.75 -5.18
C ALA A 120 25.59 -11.22 -5.03
N TRP A 121 24.50 -10.52 -5.36
CA TRP A 121 24.42 -9.06 -5.19
C TRP A 121 24.44 -8.63 -3.72
N ILE A 122 23.71 -9.31 -2.85
CA ILE A 122 23.73 -9.06 -1.40
C ILE A 122 25.15 -9.25 -0.84
N GLN A 123 25.86 -10.31 -1.25
CA GLN A 123 27.25 -10.56 -0.85
C GLN A 123 28.19 -9.46 -1.35
N PHE A 124 28.05 -9.05 -2.61
CA PHE A 124 28.81 -7.95 -3.20
C PHE A 124 28.60 -6.64 -2.41
N VAL A 125 27.35 -6.22 -2.21
CA VAL A 125 27.01 -4.99 -1.48
C VAL A 125 27.53 -5.03 -0.05
N SER A 126 27.41 -6.19 0.61
CA SER A 126 27.92 -6.38 1.98
C SER A 126 29.45 -6.24 2.03
N CYS A 127 30.18 -6.86 1.10
CA CYS A 127 31.63 -6.76 0.99
C CYS A 127 32.11 -5.33 0.72
N VAL A 128 31.47 -4.63 -0.23
CA VAL A 128 31.79 -3.25 -0.57
C VAL A 128 31.54 -2.31 0.61
N ARG A 129 30.41 -2.46 1.31
CA ARG A 129 30.10 -1.66 2.52
C ARG A 129 31.09 -1.89 3.65
N MET A 130 31.50 -3.14 3.90
CA MET A 130 32.55 -3.44 4.90
C MET A 130 33.87 -2.74 4.59
N LYS A 131 34.21 -2.61 3.30
CA LYS A 131 35.41 -1.91 2.82
C LYS A 131 35.22 -0.40 2.67
N ARG A 132 34.07 0.16 3.09
CA ARG A 132 33.66 1.57 2.88
C ARG A 132 33.75 2.03 1.42
N GLY A 133 33.57 1.10 0.48
CA GLY A 133 33.52 1.41 -0.94
C GLY A 133 32.13 1.85 -1.40
N ALA A 134 32.06 2.37 -2.62
CA ALA A 134 30.78 2.69 -3.28
C ALA A 134 30.28 1.47 -4.08
N CYS A 135 29.00 1.10 -3.90
CA CYS A 135 28.39 -0.01 -4.64
C CYS A 135 28.00 0.36 -6.07
N TYR A 136 27.92 1.66 -6.35
CA TYR A 136 27.57 2.24 -7.64
C TYR A 136 28.60 3.32 -7.94
N SER A 137 29.08 3.39 -9.19
CA SER A 137 29.87 4.53 -9.64
C SER A 137 29.03 5.80 -9.65
N GLU A 138 29.65 6.95 -9.41
CA GLU A 138 29.01 8.24 -9.73
C GLU A 138 28.86 8.31 -11.25
N SER A 139 27.59 8.26 -11.68
CA SER A 139 27.13 8.47 -13.05
C SER A 139 26.48 9.84 -13.12
#